data_AF-A0A2G3J6V7-F1
#
_entry.id   AF-A0A2G3J6V7-F1
#
_cell.length_a   1.000
_cell.length_b   1.000
_cell.length_c   1.000
_cell.angle_alpha   90.00
_cell.angle_beta   90.00
_cell.angle_gamma   90.00
#
_symmetry.space_group_name_H-M   'P 1'
#
loop_
_entity.id
_entity.type
_entity.pdbx_description
1 polymer ?
#
loop_
_entity_poly.entity_id
_entity_poly.type
_entity_poly.pdbx_seq_one_letter_code
_entity_poly.pdbx_strand_id
1 'polypeptide(L)' 'GRVQQVALVTFLTVSFKKNPLGTYKQHDNAEFPASFSATYIKQVLDGEEILELDYMANIFRVNGEDMLETYRQNIGG' A
#
# COMPACT_ATOMS: atom_id res chain seq x y z
N GLY A 1 26.05 7.47 16.22
CA GLY A 1 25.40 6.15 16.07
C GLY A 1 25.02 5.97 14.62
N ARG A 2 25.35 4.84 13.99
CA ARG A 2 24.95 4.56 12.60
C ARG A 2 23.50 4.08 12.61
N VAL A 3 22.61 4.82 11.95
CA VAL A 3 21.26 4.34 11.65
C VAL A 3 21.41 3.23 10.63
N GLN A 4 21.01 2.01 11.00
CA GLN A 4 21.03 0.87 10.10
C GLN A 4 19.99 1.07 9.00
N GLN A 5 20.37 0.81 7.75
CA GLN A 5 19.43 0.77 6.64
C GLN A 5 18.73 -0.59 6.66
N VAL A 6 17.40 -0.59 6.70
CA VAL A 6 16.56 -1.78 6.68
C VAL A 6 15.57 -1.68 5.51
N ALA A 7 15.17 -2.82 4.95
CA ALA A 7 14.27 -2.86 3.81
C ALA A 7 12.81 -2.67 4.26
N LEU A 8 12.08 -1.82 3.55
CA LEU A 8 10.62 -1.73 3.62
C LEU A 8 10.03 -2.24 2.30
N VAL A 9 9.52 -3.46 2.30
CA VAL A 9 8.90 -4.09 1.13
C VAL A 9 7.41 -3.81 1.17
N THR A 10 6.86 -3.20 0.12
CA THR A 10 5.43 -2.89 0.01
C THR A 10 4.81 -3.68 -1.14
N PHE A 11 3.81 -4.51 -0.81
CA PHE A 11 2.99 -5.25 -1.76
C PHE A 11 1.68 -4.50 -1.99
N LEU A 12 1.26 -4.43 -3.25
CA LEU A 12 0.11 -3.66 -3.68
C LEU A 12 -0.71 -4.46 -4.70
N THR A 13 -2.02 -4.55 -4.49
CA THR A 13 -2.96 -4.92 -5.56
C THR A 13 -3.66 -3.64 -6.01
N VAL A 14 -3.48 -3.27 -7.27
CA VAL A 14 -3.91 -1.96 -7.78
C VAL A 14 -4.66 -2.05 -9.10
N SER A 15 -5.55 -1.09 -9.31
CA SER A 15 -6.19 -0.81 -10.60
C SER A 15 -5.75 0.57 -11.09
N PHE A 16 -5.13 0.64 -12.26
CA PHE A 16 -4.69 1.90 -12.86
C PHE A 16 -5.88 2.71 -13.39
N LYS A 17 -5.93 4.00 -13.05
CA LYS A 17 -7.06 4.90 -13.38
C LYS A 17 -6.90 5.58 -14.74
N LYS A 18 -5.66 5.93 -15.11
CA LYS A 18 -5.32 6.61 -16.35
C LYS A 18 -3.92 6.20 -16.78
N ASN A 19 -3.72 6.02 -18.09
CA ASN A 19 -2.40 5.82 -18.66
C ASN A 19 -1.86 7.18 -19.13
N PRO A 20 -0.88 7.77 -18.43
CA PRO A 20 -0.29 9.02 -18.88
C PRO A 20 0.64 8.68 -20.04
N LEU A 21 0.28 9.10 -21.25
CA LEU A 21 1.15 8.93 -22.43
C LEU A 21 2.42 9.81 -22.38
N GLY A 22 2.69 10.44 -21.23
CA GLY A 22 3.75 11.42 -21.00
C GLY A 22 3.44 12.76 -21.64
N THR A 23 4.00 13.83 -21.09
CA THR A 23 4.11 15.12 -21.79
C THR A 23 5.54 15.26 -22.29
N TYR A 24 5.70 15.59 -23.58
CA TYR A 24 7.01 15.75 -24.20
C TYR A 24 7.32 17.24 -24.37
N LYS A 25 8.42 17.69 -23.80
CA LYS A 25 8.98 19.02 -23.98
C LYS A 25 10.44 18.89 -24.39
N GLN A 26 10.90 19.76 -25.28
CA GLN A 26 12.29 19.76 -25.73
C GLN A 26 13.20 20.08 -24.54
N HIS A 27 14.28 19.30 -24.37
CA HIS A 27 15.24 19.38 -23.25
C HIS A 27 14.72 18.98 -21.85
N ASP A 28 13.46 18.53 -21.73
CA ASP A 28 12.93 17.99 -20.48
C ASP A 28 12.76 16.46 -20.57
N ASN A 29 12.98 15.76 -19.45
CA ASN A 29 12.65 14.35 -19.36
C ASN A 29 11.12 14.16 -19.38
N ALA A 30 10.65 13.17 -20.13
CA ALA A 30 9.24 12.80 -20.11
C ALA A 30 8.88 12.14 -18.76
N GLU A 31 7.85 12.67 -18.09
CA GLU A 31 7.29 12.08 -16.89
C GLU A 31 6.06 11.24 -17.23
N PHE A 32 5.97 10.04 -16.66
CA PHE A 32 4.86 9.10 -16.87
C PHE A 32 4.14 8.81 -15.54
N PRO A 33 3.42 9.80 -14.95
CA PRO A 33 2.85 9.67 -13.62
C PRO A 33 1.64 8.73 -13.58
N ALA A 34 1.82 7.45 -13.29
CA ALA A 34 0.71 6.50 -13.22
C ALA A 34 -0.14 6.71 -11.95
N SER A 35 -1.45 6.93 -12.12
CA SER A 35 -2.41 6.99 -11.01
C SER A 35 -3.13 5.66 -10.88
N PHE A 36 -3.27 5.16 -9.65
CA PHE A 36 -3.97 3.91 -9.36
C PHE A 36 -4.88 4.01 -8.12
N SER A 37 -5.84 3.09 -8.02
CA SER A 37 -6.52 2.75 -6.76
C SER A 37 -5.91 1.46 -6.23
N ALA A 38 -5.51 1.42 -4.95
CA ALA A 38 -5.09 0.18 -4.29
C ALA A 38 -6.29 -0.45 -3.56
N THR A 39 -6.48 -1.76 -3.73
CA THR A 39 -7.46 -2.55 -2.97
C THR A 39 -6.80 -3.35 -1.85
N TYR A 40 -5.50 -3.62 -1.97
CA TYR A 40 -4.67 -4.30 -0.98
C TYR A 40 -3.34 -3.57 -0.80
N ILE A 41 -2.91 -3.47 0.46
CA ILE A 41 -1.59 -3.01 0.90
C ILE A 41 -1.05 -4.00 1.94
N LYS A 42 0.22 -4.38 1.78
CA LYS A 42 0.99 -5.04 2.85
C LYS A 42 2.40 -4.49 2.91
N GLN A 43 2.88 -4.19 4.11
CA GLN A 43 4.22 -3.66 4.34
C GLN A 43 5.01 -4.56 5.28
N VAL A 44 6.21 -4.92 4.85
CA VAL A 44 7.14 -5.77 5.60
C VAL A 44 8.43 -4.98 5.83
N LEU A 45 8.72 -4.67 7.09
CA LEU A 45 9.92 -3.97 7.54
C LEU A 45 10.89 -4.98 8.17
N ASP A 46 12.08 -5.10 7.60
CA ASP A 46 13.11 -6.05 8.09
C ASP A 46 12.61 -7.50 8.23
N GLY A 47 11.66 -7.90 7.38
CA GLY A 47 11.03 -9.24 7.42
C GLY A 47 9.78 -9.33 8.30
N GLU A 48 9.46 -8.31 9.08
CA GLU A 48 8.28 -8.25 9.95
C GLU A 48 7.12 -7.50 9.29
N GLU A 49 5.91 -8.07 9.32
CA GLU A 49 4.72 -7.39 8.83
C GLU A 49 4.28 -6.30 9.80
N ILE A 50 4.26 -5.05 9.32
CA ILE A 50 3.87 -3.88 10.13
C ILE A 50 2.47 -3.37 9.77
N LEU A 51 2.00 -3.67 8.56
CA LEU A 51 0.70 -3.24 8.06
C LEU A 51 0.16 -4.26 7.06
N GLU A 52 -1.10 -4.62 7.22
CA GLU A 52 -1.90 -5.31 6.20
C GLU A 52 -3.28 -4.66 6.13
N LEU A 53 -3.70 -4.29 4.91
CA LEU A 53 -4.99 -3.68 4.64
C LEU A 53 -5.60 -4.29 3.38
N ASP A 54 -6.77 -4.88 3.52
CA ASP A 54 -7.61 -5.36 2.42
C ASP A 54 -9.04 -4.86 2.59
N TYR A 55 -9.46 -3.97 1.70
CA TYR A 55 -10.80 -3.40 1.74
C TYR A 55 -11.90 -4.39 1.34
N MET A 56 -11.58 -5.37 0.50
CA MET A 56 -12.56 -6.35 0.01
C MET A 56 -12.77 -7.47 1.03
N ALA A 57 -11.73 -7.82 1.78
CA ALA A 57 -11.78 -8.83 2.83
C ALA A 57 -12.01 -8.27 4.25
N ASN A 58 -12.14 -6.95 4.42
CA ASN A 58 -12.23 -6.27 5.72
C ASN A 58 -11.09 -6.66 6.68
N ILE A 59 -9.88 -6.76 6.13
CA ILE A 59 -8.66 -7.01 6.90
C ILE A 59 -8.01 -5.65 7.15
N PHE A 60 -7.77 -5.34 8.40
CA PHE A 60 -6.91 -4.23 8.77
C PHE A 60 -6.10 -4.64 9.99
N ARG A 61 -4.81 -4.87 9.78
CA ARG A 61 -3.86 -5.28 10.82
C ARG A 61 -2.71 -4.32 10.91
N VAL A 62 -2.32 -4.00 12.13
CA VAL A 62 -1.15 -3.16 12.43
C VAL A 62 -0.28 -3.95 13.40
N ASN A 63 0.98 -4.19 13.01
CA ASN A 63 1.92 -5.03 13.76
C ASN A 63 1.30 -6.39 14.19
N GLY A 64 0.48 -6.99 13.33
CA GLY A 64 -0.20 -8.25 13.59
C GLY A 64 -1.51 -8.19 14.40
N GLU A 65 -1.89 -7.03 14.95
CA GLU A 65 -3.15 -6.87 15.71
C GLU A 65 -4.30 -6.45 14.79
N ASP A 66 -5.47 -7.09 14.93
CA ASP A 66 -6.65 -6.84 14.09
C ASP A 66 -7.47 -5.64 14.58
N MET A 67 -7.37 -4.54 13.85
CA MET A 67 -7.99 -3.27 14.20
C MET A 67 -9.51 -3.23 13.98
N LEU A 68 -10.06 -4.23 13.28
CA LEU A 68 -11.49 -4.31 12.97
C LEU A 68 -12.22 -5.35 13.80
N GLU A 69 -11.56 -5.99 14.76
CA GLU A 69 -12.17 -7.00 15.64
C GLU A 69 -13.41 -6.47 16.35
N THR A 70 -13.28 -5.38 17.11
CA THR A 70 -14.39 -4.75 17.83
C THR A 70 -15.52 -4.31 16.88
N TYR A 71 -15.17 -3.80 15.70
CA TYR A 71 -16.14 -3.39 14.70
C TYR A 71 -16.95 -4.58 14.18
N ARG A 72 -16.29 -5.68 13.80
CA ARG A 72 -16.94 -6.91 13.32
C ARG A 72 -17.86 -7.53 14.38
N GLN A 73 -17.42 -7.56 15.65
CA GLN A 73 -18.25 -8.00 16.76
C GLN A 73 -19.54 -7.16 16.90
N ASN A 74 -19.45 -5.84 16.70
CA ASN A 74 -20.58 -4.93 16.86
C ASN A 74 -21.59 -4.98 15.71
N ILE A 75 -21.22 -5.42 14.51
CA ILE A 75 -22.11 -5.50 13.34
C ILE A 75 -22.67 -6.90 13.06
N GLY A 76 -22.37 -7.88 13.93
CA GLY A 76 -22.98 -9.20 13.89
C GLY A 76 -22.12 -10.34 13.35
N GLY A 77 -20.81 -10.12 13.12
CA GLY A 77 -19.88 -11.16 12.65
C GLY A 77 -19.97 -11.45 11.17
#